data_AF-A0AAF3F1H4-F1
#
_entry.id   AF-A0AAF3F1H4-F1
#
_cell.length_a   1.000
_cell.length_b   1.000
_cell.length_c   1.000
_cell.angle_alpha   90.00
_cell.angle_beta   90.00
_cell.angle_gamma   90.00
#
_symmetry.space_group_name_H-M   'P 1'
#
loop_
_entity.id
_entity.type
_entity.pdbx_description
1 polymer ?
#
loop_
_entity_poly.entity_id
_entity_poly.type
_entity_poly.pdbx_seq_one_letter_code
_entity_poly.pdbx_strand_id
1 'polypeptide(L)'
;MWLLLVIFFGFASAQSPLNKAWNEALPGVKPFWEKYQTGPHGVVIRGWQFSRCASEQWTDFVVNVSNIVIWPDYPRFPGPIFFNVTMDVAEDLPRDHIEMDLEVRHAVTSRSGSKGWQVIPCQGWNIVDGCDGVGSCRYCDMLDKCNEAMKGANKYIGDRKARDFLRQNKLCPPPKGHWTMTFSKVFSSEDLPKSFFGPLQSNEYWLTFSFTDGKDRKLGCARLWIDVCKYHLQDRHQKCLRDPNAFKNFINEISQQAEQIRNRG
;
A
#
# COMPACT_ATOMS: atom_id res chain seq x y z
N MET A 1 -35.87 17.60 39.49
CA MET A 1 -35.18 16.29 39.48
C MET A 1 -35.24 15.71 38.07
N TRP A 2 -34.62 16.40 37.11
CA TRP A 2 -34.71 16.17 35.66
C TRP A 2 -33.32 16.46 35.07
N LEU A 3 -32.31 15.69 35.46
CA LEU A 3 -30.90 16.00 35.11
C LEU A 3 -29.99 14.77 35.04
N LEU A 4 -30.52 13.58 34.72
CA LEU A 4 -29.75 12.33 34.72
C LEU A 4 -29.85 11.47 33.45
N LEU A 5 -30.32 12.01 32.31
CA LEU A 5 -30.49 11.21 31.08
C LEU A 5 -29.87 11.81 29.80
N VAL A 6 -28.88 12.70 29.91
CA VAL A 6 -28.14 13.24 28.74
C VAL A 6 -26.67 12.77 28.70
N ILE A 7 -26.28 11.83 29.57
CA ILE A 7 -24.91 11.30 29.64
C ILE A 7 -24.86 9.85 29.10
N PHE A 8 -25.68 9.52 28.11
CA PHE A 8 -25.25 8.53 27.11
C PHE A 8 -24.38 9.29 26.11
N PHE A 9 -23.14 9.53 26.54
CA PHE A 9 -22.04 9.96 25.69
C PHE A 9 -22.10 9.16 24.40
N GLY A 10 -22.47 9.84 23.32
CA GLY A 10 -22.13 9.43 21.98
C GLY A 10 -20.60 9.46 21.86
N PHE A 11 -19.94 8.42 22.37
CA PHE A 11 -18.68 7.97 21.80
C PHE A 11 -19.03 7.29 20.47
N ALA A 12 -19.53 8.09 19.51
CA ALA A 12 -19.19 7.84 18.12
C ALA A 12 -17.69 8.12 18.03
N SER A 13 -16.88 7.15 18.43
CA SER A 13 -15.51 7.09 18.00
C SER A 13 -15.59 7.21 16.48
N ALA A 14 -15.11 8.33 15.94
CA ALA A 14 -14.95 8.47 14.50
C ALA A 14 -14.05 7.31 14.09
N GLN A 15 -14.65 6.23 13.57
CA GLN A 15 -13.89 5.11 13.04
C GLN A 15 -13.04 5.69 11.91
N SER A 16 -11.75 5.35 11.91
CA SER A 16 -10.89 5.75 10.79
C SER A 16 -11.56 5.28 9.48
N PRO A 17 -11.44 6.05 8.39
CA PRO A 17 -12.00 5.66 7.09
C PRO A 17 -11.59 4.24 6.67
N LEU A 18 -10.39 3.81 7.07
CA LEU A 18 -9.88 2.45 6.85
C LEU A 18 -10.61 1.39 7.70
N ASN A 19 -10.92 1.66 8.98
CA ASN A 19 -11.69 0.72 9.81
C ASN A 19 -13.12 0.54 9.29
N LYS A 20 -13.73 1.62 8.79
CA LYS A 20 -15.05 1.54 8.16
C LYS A 20 -15.01 0.67 6.90
N ALA A 21 -14.08 0.97 5.98
CA ALA A 21 -13.89 0.18 4.75
C ALA A 21 -13.60 -1.31 5.04
N TRP A 22 -12.78 -1.59 6.07
CA TRP A 22 -12.49 -2.96 6.48
C TRP A 22 -13.71 -3.70 7.02
N ASN A 23 -14.50 -3.07 7.90
CA ASN A 23 -15.69 -3.69 8.46
C ASN A 23 -16.77 -3.94 7.40
N GLU A 24 -16.87 -3.06 6.40
CA GLU A 24 -17.76 -3.24 5.25
C GLU A 24 -17.29 -4.39 4.35
N ALA A 25 -15.98 -4.52 4.12
CA ALA A 25 -15.42 -5.60 3.28
C ALA A 25 -15.35 -6.96 3.99
N LEU A 26 -15.07 -6.98 5.30
CA LEU A 26 -14.78 -8.19 6.09
C LEU A 26 -15.45 -8.16 7.49
N PRO A 27 -16.79 -8.28 7.57
CA PRO A 27 -17.51 -8.27 8.83
C PRO A 27 -17.04 -9.38 9.79
N GLY A 28 -16.69 -9.02 11.03
CA GLY A 28 -16.31 -9.98 12.07
C GLY A 28 -14.86 -10.49 12.03
N VAL A 29 -14.08 -10.13 11.01
CA VAL A 29 -12.64 -10.40 10.96
C VAL A 29 -11.87 -9.22 11.55
N LYS A 30 -11.18 -9.44 12.67
CA LYS A 30 -10.34 -8.39 13.27
C LYS A 30 -9.22 -7.98 12.30
N PRO A 31 -9.11 -6.69 11.96
CA PRO A 31 -8.03 -6.20 11.13
C PRO A 31 -6.66 -6.55 11.70
N PHE A 32 -5.68 -6.77 10.82
CA PHE A 32 -4.34 -7.16 11.28
C PHE A 32 -3.73 -6.09 12.18
N TRP A 33 -3.98 -4.80 11.94
CA TRP A 33 -3.48 -3.72 12.79
C TRP A 33 -4.09 -3.75 14.19
N GLU A 34 -5.33 -4.18 14.35
CA GLU A 34 -5.94 -4.28 15.69
C GLU A 34 -5.34 -5.40 16.54
N LYS A 35 -4.58 -6.34 15.94
CA LYS A 35 -3.85 -7.39 16.65
C LYS A 35 -2.63 -6.86 17.39
N TYR A 36 -2.00 -5.80 16.87
CA TYR A 36 -0.75 -5.28 17.41
C TYR A 36 -1.03 -4.03 18.24
N GLN A 37 -1.31 -4.13 19.53
CA GLN A 37 -1.47 -2.94 20.40
C GLN A 37 -0.11 -2.32 20.80
N THR A 38 0.77 -2.07 19.83
CA THR A 38 2.16 -1.63 20.07
C THR A 38 2.34 -0.12 20.01
N GLY A 39 1.25 0.64 20.03
CA GLY A 39 1.26 2.11 20.03
C GLY A 39 1.44 2.73 18.64
N PRO A 40 1.38 4.07 18.53
CA PRO A 40 1.50 4.76 17.26
C PRO A 40 2.95 4.74 16.76
N HIS A 41 3.12 4.31 15.51
CA HIS A 41 4.42 4.20 14.86
C HIS A 41 4.60 5.25 13.78
N GLY A 42 5.83 5.75 13.67
CA GLY A 42 6.30 6.50 12.53
C GLY A 42 7.17 5.63 11.63
N VAL A 43 7.30 6.07 10.39
CA VAL A 43 8.16 5.42 9.39
C VAL A 43 9.00 6.50 8.73
N VAL A 44 10.29 6.23 8.52
CA VAL A 44 11.14 7.02 7.62
C VAL A 44 11.73 6.10 6.56
N ILE A 45 11.64 6.51 5.30
CA ILE A 45 12.35 5.83 4.20
C ILE A 45 13.77 6.40 4.18
N ARG A 46 14.77 5.58 4.44
CA ARG A 46 16.18 5.97 4.53
C ARG A 46 16.90 5.97 3.18
N GLY A 47 16.36 5.25 2.22
CA GLY A 47 16.84 5.18 0.86
C GLY A 47 15.86 4.41 0.00
N TRP A 48 15.92 4.62 -1.31
CA TRP A 48 15.15 3.87 -2.28
C TRP A 48 15.91 3.74 -3.58
N GLN A 49 15.56 2.73 -4.38
CA GLN A 49 16.13 2.51 -5.69
C GLN A 49 15.08 1.88 -6.60
N PHE A 50 14.81 2.53 -7.72
CA PHE A 50 14.00 1.96 -8.79
C PHE A 50 14.83 0.99 -9.64
N SER A 51 14.21 -0.11 -10.05
CA SER A 51 14.75 -1.05 -11.02
C SER A 51 13.61 -1.55 -11.91
N ARG A 52 13.91 -1.74 -13.19
CA ARG A 52 12.98 -2.43 -14.09
C ARG A 52 12.95 -3.91 -13.76
N CYS A 53 11.81 -4.55 -14.01
CA CYS A 53 11.74 -6.01 -13.94
C CYS A 53 12.55 -6.60 -15.09
N ALA A 54 13.53 -7.45 -14.78
CA ALA A 54 14.45 -8.04 -15.75
C ALA A 54 14.28 -9.56 -15.76
N SER A 55 13.15 -10.04 -16.29
CA SER A 55 12.93 -11.48 -16.53
C SER A 55 12.48 -11.71 -17.96
N GLU A 56 12.70 -12.91 -18.50
CA GLU A 56 12.29 -13.31 -19.86
C GLU A 56 10.78 -13.14 -20.13
N GLN A 57 9.95 -13.12 -19.07
CA GLN A 57 8.51 -12.87 -19.15
C GLN A 57 8.14 -11.40 -19.45
N TRP A 58 9.11 -10.47 -19.35
CA TRP A 58 8.91 -9.04 -19.44
C TRP A 58 9.80 -8.43 -20.53
N THR A 59 9.57 -8.85 -21.78
CA THR A 59 10.35 -8.40 -22.95
C THR A 59 9.58 -7.40 -23.82
N ASP A 60 8.25 -7.38 -23.74
CA ASP A 60 7.37 -6.47 -24.49
C ASP A 60 6.48 -5.68 -23.53
N PHE A 61 7.05 -4.63 -22.93
CA PHE A 61 6.33 -3.78 -21.98
C PHE A 61 5.36 -2.85 -22.72
N VAL A 62 4.05 -3.07 -22.56
CA VAL A 62 3.03 -2.10 -22.98
C VAL A 62 3.18 -0.78 -22.21
N VAL A 63 3.48 -0.88 -20.91
CA VAL A 63 3.80 0.24 -20.02
C VAL A 63 5.23 0.08 -19.52
N ASN A 64 6.10 0.99 -19.96
CA ASN A 64 7.49 1.03 -19.54
C ASN A 64 7.70 2.12 -18.50
N VAL A 65 7.94 1.74 -17.24
CA VAL A 65 8.32 2.69 -16.20
C VAL A 65 9.81 3.01 -16.33
N SER A 66 10.13 4.28 -16.52
CA SER A 66 11.50 4.75 -16.69
C SER A 66 12.11 5.22 -15.38
N ASN A 67 11.31 5.79 -14.48
CA ASN A 67 11.81 6.29 -13.20
C ASN A 67 10.71 6.34 -12.13
N ILE A 68 11.12 6.14 -10.87
CA ILE A 68 10.32 6.41 -9.67
C ILE A 68 11.19 7.18 -8.69
N VAL A 69 10.77 8.41 -8.36
CA VAL A 69 11.45 9.28 -7.40
C VAL A 69 10.55 9.51 -6.20
N ILE A 70 11.07 9.34 -5.00
CA ILE A 70 10.37 9.66 -3.75
C ILE A 70 10.96 10.95 -3.19
N TRP A 71 10.13 11.85 -2.66
CA TRP A 71 10.60 13.04 -1.95
C TRP A 71 9.73 13.34 -0.72
N PRO A 72 10.19 14.19 0.23
CA PRO A 72 11.54 14.77 0.34
C PRO A 72 12.62 13.72 0.64
N ASP A 73 13.90 14.12 0.69
CA ASP A 73 14.96 13.27 1.23
C ASP A 73 14.58 12.82 2.64
N TYR A 74 14.68 11.51 2.88
CA TYR A 74 14.20 10.87 4.11
C TYR A 74 12.71 11.14 4.39
N PRO A 75 11.79 10.75 3.49
CA PRO A 75 10.37 11.04 3.65
C PRO A 75 9.82 10.29 4.86
N ARG A 76 8.94 10.97 5.61
CA ARG A 76 8.45 10.51 6.91
C ARG A 76 6.95 10.39 6.92
N PHE A 77 6.48 9.32 7.55
CA PHE A 77 5.13 9.20 8.07
C PHE A 77 5.17 9.37 9.60
N PRO A 78 4.24 10.14 10.19
CA PRO A 78 3.35 11.09 9.52
C PRO A 78 4.16 12.25 8.95
N GLY A 79 3.68 12.85 7.87
CA GLY A 79 4.40 13.87 7.13
C GLY A 79 4.13 13.82 5.63
N PRO A 80 4.71 14.78 4.89
CA PRO A 80 4.60 14.81 3.44
C PRO A 80 5.41 13.67 2.82
N ILE A 81 4.75 12.89 1.97
CA ILE A 81 5.40 11.90 1.13
C ILE A 81 4.88 12.11 -0.29
N PHE A 82 5.82 12.12 -1.21
CA PHE A 82 5.51 12.37 -2.59
C PHE A 82 6.25 11.38 -3.50
N PHE A 83 5.61 11.03 -4.61
CA PHE A 83 6.13 10.07 -5.58
C PHE A 83 5.97 10.64 -6.98
N ASN A 84 7.04 10.59 -7.78
CA ASN A 84 7.01 10.95 -9.18
C ASN A 84 7.31 9.70 -9.98
N VAL A 85 6.40 9.35 -10.88
CA VAL A 85 6.53 8.18 -11.74
C VAL A 85 6.56 8.67 -13.17
N THR A 86 7.62 8.34 -13.89
CA THR A 86 7.74 8.60 -15.32
C THR A 86 7.55 7.27 -16.05
N MET A 87 6.66 7.25 -17.03
CA MET A 87 6.33 6.05 -17.80
C MET A 87 5.95 6.37 -19.24
N ASP A 88 6.16 5.40 -20.12
CA ASP A 88 5.75 5.41 -21.51
C ASP A 88 4.70 4.32 -21.75
N VAL A 89 3.55 4.70 -22.28
CA VAL A 89 2.46 3.79 -22.66
C VAL A 89 2.47 3.64 -24.17
N ALA A 90 2.80 2.44 -24.66
CA ALA A 90 3.06 2.18 -26.08
C ALA A 90 1.78 1.99 -26.92
N GLU A 91 0.71 1.50 -26.31
CA GLU A 91 -0.58 1.20 -26.94
C GLU A 91 -1.76 1.52 -26.02
N ASP A 92 -2.99 1.43 -26.52
CA ASP A 92 -4.17 1.68 -25.71
C ASP A 92 -4.37 0.59 -24.68
N LEU A 93 -4.48 1.00 -23.40
CA LEU A 93 -4.69 0.09 -22.29
C LEU A 93 -6.15 -0.41 -22.19
N PRO A 94 -6.36 -1.63 -21.68
CA PRO A 94 -7.69 -2.19 -21.44
C PRO A 94 -8.54 -1.28 -20.55
N ARG A 95 -9.81 -1.08 -20.93
CA ARG A 95 -10.75 -0.19 -20.23
C ARG A 95 -11.77 -0.94 -19.39
N ASP A 96 -11.84 -2.25 -19.59
CA ASP A 96 -12.70 -3.18 -18.87
C ASP A 96 -12.06 -3.59 -17.55
N HIS A 97 -10.78 -3.98 -17.57
CA HIS A 97 -10.15 -4.58 -16.39
C HIS A 97 -8.63 -4.43 -16.40
N ILE A 98 -8.05 -4.06 -15.26
CA ILE A 98 -6.60 -4.08 -15.02
C ILE A 98 -6.36 -4.58 -13.60
N GLU A 99 -5.49 -5.57 -13.48
CA GLU A 99 -5.08 -6.14 -12.20
C GLU A 99 -3.65 -5.75 -11.87
N MET A 100 -3.34 -5.74 -10.58
CA MET A 100 -1.98 -5.57 -10.08
C MET A 100 -1.66 -6.65 -9.05
N ASP A 101 -0.57 -7.39 -9.29
CA ASP A 101 0.08 -8.20 -8.27
C ASP A 101 1.19 -7.38 -7.63
N LEU A 102 1.09 -7.19 -6.31
CA LEU A 102 2.18 -6.66 -5.50
C LEU A 102 2.89 -7.84 -4.86
N GLU A 103 4.20 -7.95 -5.05
CA GLU A 103 5.07 -8.84 -4.28
C GLU A 103 5.94 -7.99 -3.34
N VAL A 104 5.81 -8.24 -2.04
CA VAL A 104 6.63 -7.58 -1.01
C VAL A 104 7.61 -8.60 -0.47
N ARG A 105 8.91 -8.33 -0.60
CA ARG A 105 9.98 -9.10 0.04
C ARG A 105 10.70 -8.24 1.05
N HIS A 106 11.15 -8.83 2.16
CA HIS A 106 12.02 -8.17 3.12
C HIS A 106 13.39 -8.85 3.17
N ALA A 107 14.41 -8.07 3.53
CA ALA A 107 15.75 -8.61 3.68
C ALA A 107 15.83 -9.55 4.90
N VAL A 108 16.51 -10.67 4.72
CA VAL A 108 16.86 -11.61 5.78
C VAL A 108 18.34 -11.92 5.74
N THR A 109 18.91 -12.22 6.90
CA THR A 109 20.29 -12.69 6.99
C THR A 109 20.25 -14.17 7.32
N SER A 110 20.89 -14.99 6.49
CA SER A 110 21.00 -16.43 6.71
C SER A 110 21.91 -16.72 7.91
N ARG A 111 21.90 -17.97 8.38
CA ARG A 111 22.83 -18.42 9.45
C ARG A 111 24.30 -18.30 9.05
N SER A 112 24.61 -18.32 7.75
CA SER A 112 25.97 -18.13 7.23
C SER A 112 26.34 -16.66 7.00
N GLY A 113 25.46 -15.72 7.37
CA GLY A 113 25.69 -14.28 7.21
C GLY A 113 25.34 -13.72 5.83
N SER A 114 24.93 -14.57 4.87
CA SER A 114 24.52 -14.10 3.54
C SER A 114 23.15 -13.41 3.58
N LYS A 115 23.01 -12.32 2.81
CA LYS A 115 21.75 -11.60 2.68
C LYS A 115 20.85 -12.28 1.65
N GLY A 116 19.61 -12.54 2.02
CA GLY A 116 18.56 -13.07 1.18
C GLY A 116 17.28 -12.22 1.26
N TRP A 117 16.26 -12.64 0.51
CA TRP A 117 14.96 -11.96 0.46
C TRP A 117 13.84 -12.98 0.67
N GLN A 118 12.95 -12.70 1.61
CA GLN A 118 11.79 -13.54 1.90
C GLN A 118 10.50 -12.79 1.59
N VAL A 119 9.54 -13.50 1.02
CA VAL A 119 8.24 -12.96 0.65
C VAL A 119 7.41 -12.75 1.92
N ILE A 120 6.81 -11.57 2.04
CA ILE A 120 5.79 -11.28 3.05
C ILE A 120 4.45 -11.75 2.46
N PRO A 121 3.79 -12.76 3.05
CA PRO A 121 2.50 -13.24 2.55
C PRO A 121 1.41 -12.16 2.65
N CYS A 122 0.40 -12.26 1.80
CA CYS A 122 -0.76 -11.36 1.85
C CYS A 122 -1.50 -11.46 3.19
N GLN A 123 -1.96 -10.32 3.71
CA GLN A 123 -2.82 -10.20 4.88
C GLN A 123 -3.98 -9.24 4.60
N GLY A 124 -5.22 -9.71 4.77
CA GLY A 124 -6.43 -8.89 4.59
C GLY A 124 -7.14 -9.03 3.25
N TRP A 125 -7.51 -10.26 2.90
CA TRP A 125 -8.03 -10.62 1.59
C TRP A 125 -9.54 -10.46 1.68
N ASN A 126 -10.15 -9.74 0.74
CA ASN A 126 -11.60 -9.83 0.58
C ASN A 126 -11.93 -11.29 0.23
N ILE A 127 -12.70 -11.99 1.07
CA ILE A 127 -13.00 -13.43 0.88
C ILE A 127 -13.87 -13.65 -0.37
N VAL A 128 -14.58 -12.61 -0.82
CA VAL A 128 -15.50 -12.71 -1.95
C VAL A 128 -14.75 -12.82 -3.28
N ASP A 129 -13.66 -12.08 -3.46
CA ASP A 129 -12.94 -11.99 -4.73
C ASP A 129 -11.42 -12.31 -4.61
N GLY A 130 -10.89 -12.43 -3.40
CA GLY A 130 -9.48 -12.71 -3.13
C GLY A 130 -8.56 -11.50 -3.28
N CYS A 131 -9.11 -10.29 -3.30
CA CYS A 131 -8.40 -9.06 -3.67
C CYS A 131 -8.07 -8.16 -2.47
N ASP A 132 -7.16 -7.22 -2.70
CA ASP A 132 -6.67 -6.23 -1.74
C ASP A 132 -5.91 -6.84 -0.53
N GLY A 133 -5.31 -5.98 0.30
CA GLY A 133 -4.61 -6.37 1.53
C GLY A 133 -3.26 -5.70 1.72
N VAL A 134 -2.44 -6.30 2.58
CA VAL A 134 -1.08 -5.85 2.93
C VAL A 134 -0.09 -7.00 2.80
N GLY A 135 1.07 -6.73 2.21
CA GLY A 135 2.06 -7.76 1.86
C GLY A 135 1.95 -8.12 0.39
N SER A 136 2.28 -9.37 0.04
CA SER A 136 2.25 -9.82 -1.34
C SER A 136 0.82 -10.20 -1.78
N CYS A 137 0.02 -9.21 -2.18
CA CYS A 137 -1.41 -9.35 -2.49
C CYS A 137 -1.73 -9.03 -3.95
N ARG A 138 -2.86 -9.58 -4.44
CA ARG A 138 -3.47 -9.22 -5.73
C ARG A 138 -4.50 -8.11 -5.53
N TYR A 139 -4.52 -7.16 -6.45
CA TYR A 139 -5.48 -6.05 -6.52
C TYR A 139 -6.22 -6.18 -7.84
N CYS A 140 -7.48 -6.58 -7.78
CA CYS A 140 -8.18 -7.09 -8.96
C CYS A 140 -8.78 -6.02 -9.85
N ASP A 141 -9.05 -4.81 -9.35
CA ASP A 141 -9.49 -3.71 -10.23
C ASP A 141 -8.75 -2.41 -9.89
N MET A 142 -7.71 -2.14 -10.68
CA MET A 142 -6.93 -0.92 -10.59
C MET A 142 -7.58 0.25 -11.30
N LEU A 143 -8.53 0.02 -12.21
CA LEU A 143 -9.25 1.10 -12.90
C LEU A 143 -10.16 1.82 -11.92
N ASP A 144 -10.84 1.10 -11.03
CA ASP A 144 -11.63 1.69 -9.95
C ASP A 144 -10.79 2.54 -9.01
N LYS A 145 -9.66 2.00 -8.52
CA LYS A 145 -8.72 2.75 -7.66
C LYS A 145 -8.17 3.99 -8.38
N CYS A 146 -7.87 3.89 -9.67
CA CYS A 146 -7.45 5.02 -10.49
C CYS A 146 -8.54 6.09 -10.56
N ASN A 147 -9.78 5.70 -10.87
CA ASN A 147 -10.91 6.62 -10.98
C ASN A 147 -11.20 7.33 -9.65
N GLU A 148 -11.10 6.62 -8.53
CA GLU A 148 -11.21 7.21 -7.19
C GLU A 148 -10.11 8.24 -6.91
N ALA A 149 -8.86 7.91 -7.25
CA ALA A 149 -7.74 8.84 -7.10
C ALA A 149 -7.94 10.10 -7.95
N MET A 150 -8.40 9.97 -9.19
CA MET A 150 -8.70 11.10 -10.07
C MET A 150 -9.84 11.98 -9.54
N LYS A 151 -10.91 11.37 -9.01
CA LYS A 151 -12.00 12.10 -8.33
C LYS A 151 -11.49 12.87 -7.10
N GLY A 152 -10.59 12.26 -6.33
CA GLY A 152 -9.93 12.89 -5.18
C GLY A 152 -9.07 14.08 -5.60
N ALA A 153 -8.21 13.90 -6.60
CA ALA A 153 -7.32 14.92 -7.14
C ALA A 153 -8.08 16.15 -7.67
N ASN A 154 -9.24 15.93 -8.31
CA ASN A 154 -10.09 17.00 -8.82
C ASN A 154 -10.50 18.05 -7.76
N LYS A 155 -10.49 17.70 -6.46
CA LYS A 155 -10.77 18.64 -5.36
C LYS A 155 -9.66 19.65 -5.09
N TYR A 156 -8.42 19.32 -5.47
CA TYR A 156 -7.23 20.11 -5.17
C TYR A 156 -6.78 20.98 -6.36
N ILE A 157 -7.49 20.91 -7.50
CA ILE A 157 -7.15 21.67 -8.71
C ILE A 157 -7.97 22.96 -8.72
N GLY A 158 -7.28 24.07 -8.46
CA GLY A 158 -7.85 25.42 -8.50
C GLY A 158 -8.05 25.96 -9.91
N ASP A 159 -7.32 25.45 -10.91
CA ASP A 159 -7.45 25.89 -12.30
C ASP A 159 -8.70 25.27 -12.96
N ARG A 160 -9.60 26.13 -13.43
CA ARG A 160 -10.87 25.70 -14.04
C ARG A 160 -10.66 24.88 -15.32
N LYS A 161 -9.70 25.26 -16.17
CA LYS A 161 -9.44 24.56 -17.44
C LYS A 161 -8.88 23.17 -17.18
N ALA A 162 -7.94 23.04 -16.24
CA ALA A 162 -7.40 21.76 -15.83
C ALA A 162 -8.49 20.87 -15.21
N ARG A 163 -9.36 21.45 -14.37
CA ARG A 163 -10.50 20.74 -13.78
C ARG A 163 -11.49 20.25 -14.84
N ASP A 164 -11.83 21.08 -15.81
CA ASP A 164 -12.73 20.73 -16.91
C ASP A 164 -12.10 19.67 -17.83
N PHE A 165 -10.79 19.76 -18.08
CA PHE A 165 -10.01 18.73 -18.79
C PHE A 165 -10.08 17.38 -18.07
N LEU A 166 -9.81 17.32 -16.76
CA LEU A 166 -9.89 16.06 -16.00
C LEU A 166 -11.29 15.45 -16.01
N ARG A 167 -12.35 16.27 -16.01
CA ARG A 167 -13.74 15.79 -16.06
C ARG A 167 -14.12 15.24 -17.44
N GLN A 168 -13.62 15.87 -18.49
CA GLN A 168 -13.94 15.50 -19.88
C GLN A 168 -13.10 14.31 -20.38
N ASN A 169 -11.89 14.12 -19.86
CA ASN A 169 -10.98 13.10 -20.32
C ASN A 169 -11.00 11.86 -19.41
N LYS A 170 -11.20 10.68 -20.01
CA LYS A 170 -11.07 9.39 -19.33
C LYS A 170 -9.58 9.07 -19.16
N LEU A 171 -8.99 9.48 -18.03
CA LEU A 171 -7.57 9.30 -17.73
C LEU A 171 -7.23 7.96 -17.07
N CYS A 172 -8.24 7.12 -16.84
CA CYS A 172 -8.09 5.76 -16.33
C CYS A 172 -8.62 4.76 -17.37
N PRO A 173 -7.79 3.84 -17.88
CA PRO A 173 -6.33 3.83 -17.72
C PRO A 173 -5.67 5.03 -18.44
N PRO A 174 -4.40 5.36 -18.15
CA PRO A 174 -3.67 6.41 -18.86
C PRO A 174 -3.65 6.14 -20.38
N PRO A 175 -4.05 7.11 -21.23
CA PRO A 175 -3.94 6.99 -22.68
C PRO A 175 -2.50 6.71 -23.17
N LYS A 176 -2.37 6.24 -24.41
CA LYS A 176 -1.06 6.11 -25.07
C LYS A 176 -0.25 7.42 -25.01
N GLY A 177 1.03 7.33 -24.70
CA GLY A 177 1.95 8.47 -24.67
C GLY A 177 2.95 8.45 -23.53
N HIS A 178 3.69 9.56 -23.40
CA HIS A 178 4.63 9.79 -22.32
C HIS A 178 3.95 10.47 -21.14
N TRP A 179 4.11 9.92 -19.95
CA TRP A 179 3.47 10.38 -18.72
C TRP A 179 4.49 10.66 -17.64
N THR A 180 4.26 11.75 -16.92
CA THR A 180 4.90 12.02 -15.62
C THR A 180 3.78 12.27 -14.63
N MET A 181 3.64 11.36 -13.66
CA MET A 181 2.60 11.40 -12.65
C MET A 181 3.20 11.72 -11.30
N THR A 182 2.74 12.82 -10.70
CA THR A 182 3.15 13.28 -9.37
C THR A 182 2.03 13.01 -8.38
N PHE A 183 2.28 12.13 -7.42
CA PHE A 183 1.44 11.93 -6.25
C PHE A 183 1.99 12.77 -5.09
N SER A 184 1.13 13.60 -4.50
CA SER A 184 1.47 14.48 -3.40
C SER A 184 0.45 14.28 -2.28
N LYS A 185 0.89 13.73 -1.15
CA LYS A 185 0.02 13.60 0.03
C LYS A 185 0.78 13.91 1.31
N VAL A 186 0.18 14.75 2.14
CA VAL A 186 0.57 14.92 3.53
C VAL A 186 -0.20 13.90 4.33
N PHE A 187 0.49 12.89 4.84
CA PHE A 187 -0.13 11.85 5.64
C PHE A 187 -0.17 12.24 7.10
N SER A 188 -1.34 12.16 7.71
CA SER A 188 -1.53 12.38 9.15
C SER A 188 -1.51 11.04 9.90
N SER A 189 -1.26 11.09 11.21
CA SER A 189 -1.40 9.91 12.08
C SER A 189 -2.85 9.44 12.23
N GLU A 190 -3.82 10.24 11.77
CA GLU A 190 -5.25 9.90 11.79
C GLU A 190 -5.70 9.20 10.49
N ASP A 191 -4.89 9.32 9.42
CA ASP A 191 -5.16 8.68 8.13
C ASP A 191 -5.05 7.15 8.21
N LEU A 192 -4.31 6.64 9.19
CA LEU A 192 -4.06 5.23 9.42
C LEU A 192 -4.38 4.85 10.87
N PRO A 193 -4.92 3.64 11.13
CA PRO A 193 -5.05 3.13 12.49
C PRO A 193 -3.70 3.13 13.23
N LYS A 194 -3.71 3.38 14.55
CA LYS A 194 -2.49 3.53 15.38
C LYS A 194 -1.47 2.40 15.20
N SER A 195 -1.95 1.21 14.95
CA SER A 195 -1.17 -0.02 14.88
C SER A 195 -0.92 -0.53 13.46
N PHE A 196 -1.22 0.29 12.46
CA PHE A 196 -1.09 -0.09 11.04
C PHE A 196 0.32 -0.59 10.69
N PHE A 197 1.36 0.06 11.20
CA PHE A 197 2.75 -0.36 11.01
C PHE A 197 3.25 -1.37 12.06
N GLY A 198 2.37 -1.94 12.88
CA GLY A 198 2.72 -2.95 13.88
C GLY A 198 3.59 -4.07 13.30
N PRO A 199 3.16 -4.75 12.21
CA PRO A 199 3.93 -5.83 11.58
C PRO A 199 5.20 -5.37 10.88
N LEU A 200 5.22 -4.14 10.35
CA LEU A 200 6.35 -3.60 9.60
C LEU A 200 7.60 -3.56 10.49
N GLN A 201 8.79 -3.83 9.98
CA GLN A 201 10.04 -3.77 10.74
C GLN A 201 10.95 -2.71 10.15
N SER A 202 11.92 -2.22 10.93
CA SER A 202 13.02 -1.45 10.34
C SER A 202 13.90 -2.40 9.56
N ASN A 203 13.79 -2.35 8.24
CA ASN A 203 14.48 -3.27 7.35
C ASN A 203 14.46 -2.75 5.91
N GLU A 204 15.17 -3.46 5.04
CA GLU A 204 15.06 -3.28 3.61
C GLU A 204 13.96 -4.13 3.01
N TYR A 205 13.28 -3.58 2.02
CA TYR A 205 12.17 -4.21 1.32
C TYR A 205 12.32 -4.06 -0.19
N TRP A 206 11.92 -5.08 -0.94
CA TRP A 206 11.63 -5.00 -2.36
C TRP A 206 10.12 -5.06 -2.58
N LEU A 207 9.61 -4.10 -3.32
CA LEU A 207 8.24 -4.06 -3.80
C LEU A 207 8.28 -4.29 -5.31
N THR A 208 7.68 -5.37 -5.78
CA THR A 208 7.53 -5.66 -7.22
C THR A 208 6.06 -5.51 -7.58
N PHE A 209 5.76 -4.59 -8.47
CA PHE A 209 4.42 -4.33 -8.98
C PHE A 209 4.33 -4.92 -10.38
N SER A 210 3.37 -5.82 -10.61
CA SER A 210 3.13 -6.45 -11.92
C SER A 210 1.70 -6.18 -12.34
N PHE A 211 1.49 -5.65 -13.54
CA PHE A 211 0.17 -5.29 -14.05
C PHE A 211 -0.26 -6.23 -15.18
N THR A 212 -1.53 -6.65 -15.17
CA THR A 212 -2.14 -7.47 -16.22
C THR A 212 -3.52 -6.95 -16.63
N ASP A 213 -4.05 -7.43 -17.75
CA ASP A 213 -5.41 -7.12 -18.23
C ASP A 213 -6.51 -8.06 -17.67
N GLY A 214 -6.19 -8.90 -16.68
CA GLY A 214 -7.07 -9.96 -16.17
C GLY A 214 -7.21 -11.20 -17.06
N LYS A 215 -6.62 -11.19 -18.26
CA LYS A 215 -6.51 -12.35 -19.17
C LYS A 215 -5.06 -12.81 -19.28
N ASP A 216 -4.29 -12.58 -18.22
CA ASP A 216 -2.86 -12.85 -18.08
C ASP A 216 -1.93 -12.10 -19.06
N ARG A 217 -2.46 -11.18 -19.88
CA ARG A 217 -1.60 -10.32 -20.71
C ARG A 217 -0.84 -9.38 -19.81
N LYS A 218 0.49 -9.43 -19.91
CA LYS A 218 1.40 -8.59 -19.13
C LYS A 218 1.40 -7.17 -19.70
N LEU A 219 1.08 -6.18 -18.86
CA LEU A 219 1.00 -4.77 -19.26
C LEU A 219 2.27 -4.01 -18.86
N GLY A 220 2.73 -4.18 -17.62
CA GLY A 220 3.92 -3.47 -17.13
C GLY A 220 4.42 -4.05 -15.82
N CYS A 221 5.69 -3.81 -15.52
CA CYS A 221 6.27 -4.20 -14.24
C CYS A 221 7.27 -3.17 -13.74
N ALA A 222 7.21 -2.88 -12.45
CA ALA A 222 8.08 -1.94 -11.77
C ALA A 222 8.58 -2.54 -10.46
N ARG A 223 9.85 -2.31 -10.12
CA ARG A 223 10.42 -2.82 -8.88
C ARG A 223 11.10 -1.69 -8.11
N LEU A 224 10.76 -1.57 -6.83
CA LEU A 224 11.25 -0.54 -5.94
C LEU A 224 11.88 -1.17 -4.70
N TRP A 225 13.16 -0.90 -4.47
CA TRP A 225 13.81 -1.17 -3.20
C TRP A 225 13.60 0.02 -2.30
N ILE A 226 13.28 -0.23 -1.03
CA ILE A 226 13.19 0.79 0.02
C ILE A 226 13.89 0.29 1.28
N ASP A 227 14.67 1.16 1.91
CA ASP A 227 15.16 0.97 3.26
C ASP A 227 14.28 1.74 4.23
N VAL A 228 13.66 1.06 5.18
CA VAL A 228 12.68 1.63 6.10
C VAL A 228 13.21 1.57 7.53
N CYS A 229 13.04 2.67 8.26
CA CYS A 229 13.17 2.71 9.70
C CYS A 229 11.82 3.02 10.33
N LYS A 230 11.27 2.05 11.05
CA LYS A 230 10.07 2.19 11.90
C LYS A 230 10.50 2.65 13.29
N TYR A 231 9.79 3.60 13.88
CA TYR A 231 10.07 4.09 15.24
C TYR A 231 8.76 4.36 16.00
N HIS A 232 8.83 4.44 17.33
CA HIS A 232 7.69 4.90 18.13
C HIS A 232 7.56 6.42 18.01
N LEU A 233 6.37 6.93 17.70
CA LEU A 233 6.18 8.40 17.58
C LEU A 233 6.46 9.15 18.88
N GLN A 234 6.35 8.46 20.02
CA GLN A 234 6.59 9.02 21.34
C GLN A 234 8.08 8.99 21.73
N ASP A 235 8.92 8.23 21.02
CA ASP A 235 10.35 8.19 21.29
C ASP A 235 11.02 9.46 20.76
N ARG A 236 11.51 10.30 21.68
CA ARG A 236 12.23 11.53 21.36
C ARG A 236 13.48 11.28 20.50
N HIS A 237 14.11 10.11 20.65
CA HIS A 237 15.29 9.74 19.89
C HIS A 237 14.98 9.04 18.56
N GLN A 238 13.70 8.72 18.31
CA GLN A 238 13.21 8.06 17.09
C GLN A 238 14.08 6.87 16.66
N LYS A 239 14.44 6.01 17.61
CA LYS A 239 15.31 4.87 17.33
C LYS A 239 14.60 3.86 16.44
N CYS A 240 15.32 3.35 15.44
CA CYS A 240 14.80 2.33 14.54
C CYS A 240 14.52 1.03 15.30
N LEU A 241 13.27 0.59 15.23
CA LEU A 241 12.78 -0.64 15.84
C LEU A 241 13.12 -1.81 14.93
N ARG A 242 13.99 -2.70 15.42
CA ARG A 242 14.36 -3.91 14.72
C ARG A 242 14.21 -5.09 15.65
N ASP A 243 13.28 -5.98 15.34
CA ASP A 243 13.15 -7.27 16.01
C ASP A 243 13.54 -8.40 15.04
N PRO A 244 14.67 -9.10 15.28
CA PRO A 244 15.10 -10.23 14.48
C PRO A 244 14.08 -11.37 14.40
N ASN A 245 13.19 -11.50 15.39
CA ASN A 245 12.20 -12.57 15.48
C ASN A 245 10.82 -12.15 14.97
N ALA A 246 10.60 -10.86 14.68
CA ALA A 246 9.28 -10.36 14.29
C ALA A 246 8.70 -11.07 13.07
N PHE A 247 9.52 -11.36 12.05
CA PHE A 247 9.05 -12.07 10.87
C PHE A 247 8.66 -13.52 11.18
N LYS A 248 9.46 -14.24 11.98
CA LYS A 248 9.14 -15.60 12.39
C LYS A 248 7.82 -15.64 13.17
N ASN A 249 7.63 -14.69 14.08
CA ASN A 249 6.40 -14.56 14.86
C ASN A 249 5.20 -14.25 13.94
N PHE A 250 5.37 -13.30 13.03
CA PHE A 250 4.36 -12.93 12.04
C PHE A 250 3.93 -14.12 11.18
N ILE A 251 4.86 -14.90 10.63
CA ILE A 251 4.54 -16.09 9.83
C ILE A 251 3.78 -17.13 10.66
N ASN A 252 4.22 -17.39 11.90
CA ASN A 252 3.54 -18.33 12.78
C ASN A 252 2.09 -17.90 13.06
N GLU A 253 1.87 -16.61 13.31
CA GLU A 253 0.53 -16.04 13.54
C GLU A 253 -0.37 -16.18 12.30
N ILE A 254 0.17 -15.98 11.10
CA ILE A 254 -0.57 -16.16 9.85
C ILE A 254 -0.99 -17.61 9.66
N SER A 255 -0.06 -18.54 9.85
CA SER A 255 -0.34 -19.97 9.73
C SER A 255 -1.45 -20.42 10.69
N GLN A 256 -1.39 -19.97 11.94
CA GLN A 256 -2.42 -20.26 12.95
C GLN A 256 -3.80 -19.70 12.57
N GLN A 257 -3.86 -18.51 11.97
CA GLN A 257 -5.12 -17.93 11.51
C GLN A 257 -5.69 -18.66 10.31
N ALA A 258 -4.85 -19.04 9.35
CA ALA A 258 -5.28 -19.84 8.21
C ALA A 258 -5.90 -21.18 8.67
N GLU A 259 -5.30 -21.83 9.68
CA GLU A 259 -5.86 -23.04 10.30
C GLU A 259 -7.21 -22.77 11.00
N GLN A 260 -7.34 -21.68 11.76
CA GLN A 260 -8.59 -21.32 12.43
C GLN A 260 -9.73 -21.01 11.45
N ILE A 261 -9.44 -20.35 10.33
CA ILE A 261 -10.43 -20.08 9.28
C ILE A 261 -10.83 -21.38 8.59
N ARG A 262 -9.86 -22.24 8.26
CA ARG A 262 -10.12 -23.54 7.63
C ARG A 262 -10.97 -24.47 8.50
N ASN A 263 -10.83 -24.39 9.83
CA ASN A 263 -11.63 -25.19 10.77
C ASN A 263 -13.04 -24.63 11.04
N ARG A 264 -13.36 -23.43 10.52
CA ARG A 264 -14.68 -22.78 10.65
C ARG A 264 -15.57 -22.95 9.41
N GLY A 265 -15.01 -23.39 8.28
CA GLY A 265 -15.74 -23.79 7.08
C GLY A 265 -15.87 -25.31 7.00
#